data_AF-A0A3M1GKY1-F1
#
_entry.id   AF-A0A3M1GKY1-F1
#
_cell.length_a   1.000
_cell.length_b   1.000
_cell.length_c   1.000
_cell.angle_alpha   90.00
_cell.angle_beta   90.00
_cell.angle_gamma   90.00
#
_symmetry.space_group_name_H-M   'P 1'
#
loop_
_entity.id
_entity.type
_entity.pdbx_description
1 polymer ?
#
loop_
_entity_poly.entity_id
_entity_poly.type
_entity_poly.pdbx_seq_one_letter_code
_entity_poly.pdbx_strand_id
1 'polypeptide(L)'
;MLEDSSRIARFGVWFYNFIQKHMPWMHHPYYLVVELLGLINRNGVSLGRKYYRQVVENFQPHLVFSVHDCLNRGYFQDARAILGEANVRCATYCSEFSGGYGYSRNWVDPTVDLYLSRTQTAADYA
;
A
#
# COMPACT_ATOMS: atom_id res chain seq x y z
N MET A 1 -8.33 7.06 -2.91
CA MET A 1 -7.82 5.91 -3.72
C MET A 1 -8.53 4.62 -3.37
N LEU A 2 -8.35 4.02 -2.18
CA LEU A 2 -8.99 2.74 -1.84
C LEU A 2 -10.54 2.79 -1.83
N GLU A 3 -11.15 3.80 -1.22
CA GLU A 3 -12.61 3.92 -1.16
C GLU A 3 -13.27 4.25 -2.51
N ASP A 4 -12.52 4.87 -3.42
CA ASP A 4 -12.99 5.25 -4.76
C ASP A 4 -12.69 4.18 -5.81
N SER A 5 -11.77 3.25 -5.53
CA SER A 5 -11.31 2.27 -6.50
C SER A 5 -12.15 0.99 -6.53
N SER A 6 -12.89 0.68 -5.46
CA SER A 6 -13.79 -0.47 -5.40
C SER A 6 -14.82 -0.35 -4.27
N ARG A 7 -16.06 -0.81 -4.52
CA ARG A 7 -17.10 -0.95 -3.49
C ARG A 7 -16.69 -1.92 -2.38
N ILE A 8 -15.86 -2.92 -2.70
CA ILE A 8 -15.32 -3.88 -1.73
C ILE A 8 -14.30 -3.20 -0.81
N ALA A 9 -13.40 -2.39 -1.36
CA ALA A 9 -12.43 -1.65 -0.57
C ALA A 9 -13.12 -0.63 0.36
N ARG A 10 -14.15 0.06 -0.14
CA ARG A 10 -15.01 0.94 0.67
C ARG A 10 -15.70 0.20 1.82
N PHE A 11 -16.25 -0.99 1.55
CA PHE A 11 -16.82 -1.84 2.60
C PHE A 11 -15.77 -2.27 3.62
N GLY A 12 -14.57 -2.64 3.18
CA GLY A 12 -13.45 -2.99 4.05
C GLY A 12 -13.07 -1.85 5.00
N VAL A 13 -12.94 -0.62 4.48
CA VAL A 13 -12.65 0.56 5.31
C VAL A 13 -13.78 0.82 6.32
N TRP A 14 -15.04 0.74 5.89
CA TRP A 14 -16.18 0.87 6.79
C TRP A 14 -16.18 -0.19 7.90
N PHE A 15 -15.95 -1.45 7.54
CA PHE A 15 -15.92 -2.58 8.47
C PHE A 15 -14.75 -2.46 9.47
N TYR A 16 -13.58 -2.03 9.00
CA TYR A 16 -12.43 -1.75 9.87
C TYR A 16 -12.75 -0.64 10.89
N ASN A 17 -13.33 0.47 10.42
CA ASN A 17 -13.75 1.57 11.30
C ASN A 17 -14.82 1.12 12.31
N PHE A 18 -15.73 0.22 11.92
CA PHE A 18 -16.72 -0.37 12.81
C PHE A 18 -16.08 -1.22 13.90
N ILE A 19 -15.15 -2.11 13.53
CA ILE A 19 -14.37 -2.91 14.47
C ILE A 19 -13.63 -2.02 15.46
N GLN A 20 -12.94 -0.98 14.99
CA GLN A 20 -12.20 -0.07 15.87
C GLN A 20 -13.09 0.64 16.90
N LYS A 21 -14.32 1.02 16.50
CA LYS A 21 -15.26 1.73 17.39
C LYS A 21 -15.97 0.83 18.39
N HIS A 22 -16.32 -0.40 18.00
CA HIS A 22 -17.21 -1.25 18.81
C HIS A 22 -16.55 -2.51 19.38
N MET A 23 -15.54 -3.05 18.70
CA MET A 23 -14.91 -4.32 19.07
C MET A 23 -13.39 -4.24 18.84
N PRO A 24 -12.67 -3.34 19.53
CA PRO A 24 -11.26 -3.09 19.24
C PRO A 24 -10.40 -4.35 19.33
N TRP A 25 -10.75 -5.35 20.15
CA TRP A 25 -10.06 -6.64 20.21
C TRP A 25 -10.09 -7.46 18.91
N MET A 26 -11.07 -7.23 18.02
CA MET A 26 -11.16 -7.87 16.69
C MET A 26 -10.15 -7.32 15.69
N HIS A 27 -9.35 -6.31 16.03
CA HIS A 27 -8.29 -5.81 15.14
C HIS A 27 -7.22 -6.88 14.85
N HIS A 28 -6.93 -7.79 15.78
CA HIS A 28 -5.97 -8.88 15.60
C HIS A 28 -6.39 -9.88 14.49
N PRO A 29 -7.59 -10.49 14.54
CA PRO A 29 -8.04 -11.37 13.47
C PRO A 29 -8.22 -10.62 12.14
N TYR A 30 -8.65 -9.36 12.18
CA TYR A 30 -8.71 -8.53 10.97
C TYR A 30 -7.33 -8.34 10.33
N TYR A 31 -6.32 -8.01 11.14
CA TYR A 31 -4.94 -7.85 10.68
C TYR A 31 -4.42 -9.14 10.02
N LEU A 32 -4.70 -10.29 10.62
CA LEU A 32 -4.29 -11.60 10.10
C LEU A 32 -4.94 -11.91 8.73
N VAL A 33 -6.21 -11.54 8.54
CA VAL A 33 -6.89 -11.68 7.24
C VAL A 33 -6.29 -10.75 6.19
N VAL A 34 -5.96 -9.51 6.55
CA VAL A 34 -5.33 -8.54 5.62
C VAL A 34 -3.92 -8.97 5.24
N GLU A 35 -3.11 -9.47 6.17
CA GLU A 35 -1.80 -10.04 5.85
C GLU A 35 -1.91 -11.25 4.91
N LEU A 36 -2.87 -12.14 5.14
CA LEU A 36 -3.11 -13.29 4.27
C LEU A 36 -3.51 -12.85 2.86
N LEU A 37 -4.37 -11.84 2.74
CA LEU A 37 -4.71 -11.23 1.45
C LEU A 37 -3.49 -10.55 0.78
N GLY A 38 -2.61 -9.93 1.57
CA GLY A 38 -1.34 -9.37 1.10
C GLY A 38 -0.38 -10.43 0.55
N LEU A 39 -0.34 -11.63 1.16
CA LEU A 39 0.42 -12.77 0.65
C LEU A 39 -0.13 -13.29 -0.68
N ILE A 40 -1.46 -13.26 -0.86
CA ILE A 40 -2.12 -13.70 -2.10
C ILE A 40 -1.94 -12.67 -3.23
N ASN A 41 -1.92 -11.37 -2.92
CA ASN A 41 -1.72 -10.27 -3.89
C ASN A 41 -0.23 -9.92 -4.12
N ARG A 42 0.65 -10.92 -4.15
CA ARG A 42 2.11 -10.72 -4.11
C ARG A 42 2.69 -9.95 -5.30
N ASN A 43 2.10 -10.08 -6.49
CA ASN A 43 2.71 -9.66 -7.75
C ASN A 43 1.83 -8.74 -8.63
N GLY A 44 0.72 -8.20 -8.12
CA GLY A 44 -0.12 -7.32 -8.95
C GLY A 44 -1.23 -6.61 -8.19
N VAL A 45 -1.60 -5.43 -8.71
CA VAL A 45 -2.76 -4.67 -8.24
C VAL A 45 -4.02 -5.37 -8.76
N SER A 46 -4.70 -6.14 -7.89
CA SER A 46 -5.94 -6.83 -8.26
C SER A 46 -7.17 -5.92 -8.11
N LEU A 47 -7.26 -5.20 -7.00
CA LEU A 47 -8.36 -4.30 -6.68
C LEU A 47 -7.97 -2.84 -6.94
N GLY A 48 -8.76 -2.14 -7.75
CA GLY A 48 -8.57 -0.71 -8.01
C GLY A 48 -7.59 -0.34 -9.12
N ARG A 49 -7.00 -1.34 -9.78
CA ARG A 49 -6.04 -1.17 -10.89
C ARG A 49 -6.53 -0.22 -11.97
N LYS A 50 -7.76 -0.42 -12.47
CA LYS A 50 -8.32 0.38 -13.56
C LYS A 50 -8.35 1.88 -13.22
N TYR A 51 -8.80 2.20 -12.01
CA TYR A 51 -8.84 3.59 -11.53
C TYR A 51 -7.44 4.17 -11.40
N TYR A 52 -6.51 3.43 -10.78
CA TYR A 52 -5.13 3.87 -10.64
C TYR A 52 -4.47 4.17 -11.98
N ARG A 53 -4.60 3.26 -12.95
CA ARG A 53 -4.06 3.45 -14.30
C ARG A 53 -4.62 4.69 -14.97
N GLN A 54 -5.93 4.89 -14.91
CA GLN A 54 -6.57 6.09 -15.46
C GLN A 54 -6.02 7.38 -14.82
N VAL A 55 -5.79 7.38 -13.50
CA VAL A 55 -5.18 8.53 -12.81
C VAL A 55 -3.75 8.76 -13.30
N VAL A 56 -2.93 7.72 -13.39
CA VAL A 56 -1.54 7.81 -13.86
C VAL A 56 -1.47 8.28 -15.31
N GLU A 57 -2.31 7.71 -16.19
CA GLU A 57 -2.39 8.08 -17.61
C GLU A 57 -2.79 9.55 -17.79
N ASN A 58 -3.76 10.05 -17.00
CA ASN A 58 -4.23 11.43 -17.13
C ASN A 58 -3.28 12.44 -16.47
N PHE A 59 -2.69 12.10 -15.33
CA PHE A 59 -1.86 13.04 -14.55
C PHE A 59 -0.40 13.06 -15.01
N GLN A 60 0.10 11.96 -15.58
CA GLN A 60 1.50 11.79 -16.00
C GLN A 60 2.52 12.20 -14.90
N PRO A 61 2.46 11.61 -13.70
CA PRO A 61 3.37 11.99 -12.61
C PRO A 61 4.82 11.64 -12.90
N HIS A 62 5.75 12.56 -12.58
CA HIS A 62 7.18 12.25 -12.53
C HIS A 62 7.60 11.57 -11.21
N LEU A 63 6.72 11.55 -10.21
CA LEU A 63 6.95 10.92 -8.90
C LEU A 63 5.66 10.28 -8.39
N VAL A 64 5.72 9.00 -8.04
CA VAL A 64 4.72 8.29 -7.25
C VAL A 64 5.27 8.11 -5.84
N PHE A 65 4.64 8.78 -4.88
CA PHE A 65 5.03 8.74 -3.48
C PHE A 65 3.97 8.03 -2.65
N SER A 66 4.34 6.90 -2.05
CA SER A 66 3.42 6.11 -1.23
C SER A 66 3.68 6.30 0.25
N VAL A 67 2.58 6.53 0.97
CA VAL A 67 2.51 6.60 2.44
C VAL A 67 1.64 5.47 3.01
N HIS A 68 1.38 4.42 2.21
CA HIS A 68 0.55 3.29 2.59
C HIS A 68 1.19 1.97 2.14
N ASP A 69 1.35 1.05 3.08
CA ASP A 69 1.92 -0.29 2.86
C ASP A 69 1.24 -1.06 1.72
N CYS A 70 -0.09 -1.05 1.68
CA CYS A 70 -0.91 -1.77 0.71
C CYS A 70 -0.82 -1.18 -0.72
N LEU A 71 -0.20 -0.01 -0.89
CA LEU A 71 -0.11 0.72 -2.15
C LEU A 71 1.32 0.79 -2.71
N ASN A 72 2.26 0.03 -2.15
CA ASN A 72 3.62 -0.04 -2.69
C ASN A 72 3.70 -1.09 -3.80
N ARG A 73 3.51 -2.36 -3.42
CA ARG A 73 3.67 -3.51 -4.32
C ARG A 73 2.65 -3.50 -5.44
N GLY A 74 3.14 -3.67 -6.67
CA GLY A 74 2.35 -3.68 -7.89
C GLY A 74 2.04 -2.29 -8.44
N TYR A 75 1.83 -1.28 -7.58
CA TYR A 75 1.46 0.08 -8.02
C TYR A 75 2.63 0.83 -8.65
N PHE A 76 3.83 0.69 -8.11
CA PHE A 76 5.04 1.27 -8.70
C PHE A 76 5.36 0.63 -10.05
N GLN A 77 5.24 -0.69 -10.15
CA GLN A 77 5.48 -1.41 -11.40
C GLN A 77 4.43 -1.06 -12.46
N ASP A 78 3.15 -0.92 -12.09
CA ASP A 78 2.11 -0.45 -13.02
C ASP A 78 2.35 1.00 -13.48
N ALA A 79 2.79 1.91 -12.60
CA ALA A 79 3.13 3.28 -13.00
C ALA A 79 4.30 3.32 -13.99
N ARG A 80 5.37 2.56 -13.72
CA ARG A 80 6.51 2.43 -14.64
C ARG A 80 6.12 1.78 -15.97
N ALA A 81 5.19 0.82 -15.95
CA ALA A 81 4.68 0.21 -17.18
C ALA A 81 3.89 1.19 -18.06
N ILE A 82 3.20 2.16 -17.44
CA ILE A 82 2.42 3.18 -18.17
C ILE A 82 3.32 4.32 -18.67
N LEU A 83 4.15 4.87 -17.79
CA LEU A 83 4.89 6.11 -18.06
C LEU A 83 6.28 5.84 -18.64
N GLY A 84 6.81 4.64 -18.47
CA GLY A 84 8.21 4.29 -18.70
C GLY A 84 9.08 4.59 -17.48
N GLU A 85 9.98 3.67 -17.15
CA GLU A 85 10.84 3.74 -15.96
C GLU A 85 11.71 5.01 -15.89
N ALA A 86 12.13 5.54 -17.03
CA ALA A 86 12.92 6.77 -17.09
C ALA A 86 12.10 8.03 -16.73
N ASN A 87 10.77 7.97 -16.83
CA ASN A 87 9.88 9.13 -16.72
C ASN A 87 9.21 9.25 -15.36
N VAL A 88 9.30 8.22 -14.50
CA VAL A 88 8.65 8.23 -13.18
C VAL A 88 9.55 7.63 -12.10
N ARG A 89 9.71 8.37 -11.00
CA ARG A 89 10.35 7.88 -9.77
C ARG A 89 9.31 7.36 -8.80
N CYS A 90 9.66 6.33 -8.05
CA CYS A 90 8.80 5.72 -7.04
C CYS A 90 9.49 5.82 -5.69
N ALA A 91 8.79 6.32 -4.69
CA ALA A 91 9.31 6.48 -3.34
C ALA A 91 8.29 6.03 -2.29
N THR A 92 8.78 5.44 -1.20
CA THR A 92 7.98 5.01 -0.06
C THR A 92 8.36 5.82 1.17
N TYR A 93 7.36 6.24 1.95
CA TYR A 93 7.54 6.72 3.31
C TYR A 93 6.77 5.83 4.29
N CYS A 94 7.50 4.99 5.01
CA CYS A 94 6.98 4.14 6.08
C CYS A 94 6.64 4.99 7.30
N SER A 95 5.35 5.06 7.60
CA SER A 95 4.81 5.83 8.73
C SER A 95 4.79 5.05 10.05
N GLU A 96 5.20 3.78 10.04
CA GLU A 96 5.30 2.96 11.25
C GLU A 96 6.43 3.45 12.15
N PHE A 97 6.25 3.30 13.47
CA PHE A 97 7.22 3.76 14.47
C PHE A 97 8.26 2.70 14.85
N SER A 98 7.97 1.42 14.64
CA SER A 98 8.84 0.30 14.99
C SER A 98 8.46 -0.94 14.20
N GLY A 99 9.42 -1.83 13.94
CA GLY A 99 9.12 -3.17 13.45
C GLY A 99 8.61 -4.14 14.54
N GLY A 100 8.24 -5.36 14.12
CA GLY A 100 7.79 -6.44 15.02
C GLY A 100 6.38 -6.93 14.71
N TYR A 101 5.66 -7.38 15.73
CA TYR A 101 4.26 -7.83 15.58
C TYR A 101 3.39 -6.67 15.12
N GLY A 102 2.74 -6.81 13.97
CA GLY A 102 1.94 -5.75 13.34
C GLY A 102 2.67 -4.94 12.27
N TYR A 103 3.98 -5.17 12.06
CA TYR A 103 4.73 -4.50 10.99
C TYR A 103 4.41 -5.09 9.64
N SER A 104 3.90 -4.26 8.74
CA SER A 104 3.51 -4.73 7.42
C SER A 104 4.71 -4.91 6.51
N ARG A 105 4.95 -6.15 6.08
CA ARG A 105 5.97 -6.44 5.06
C ARG A 105 5.68 -5.79 3.70
N ASN A 106 4.50 -5.20 3.50
CA ASN A 106 4.13 -4.52 2.26
C ASN A 106 4.76 -3.12 2.15
N TRP A 107 5.27 -2.55 3.24
CA TRP A 107 6.10 -1.35 3.18
C TRP A 107 7.34 -1.55 2.29
N VAL A 108 7.88 -2.76 2.28
CA VAL A 108 9.11 -3.08 1.56
C VAL A 108 8.81 -3.52 0.12
N ASP A 109 9.14 -2.64 -0.82
CA ASP A 109 9.23 -2.95 -2.25
C ASP A 109 10.67 -2.76 -2.72
N PRO A 110 11.38 -3.83 -3.14
CA PRO A 110 12.79 -3.76 -3.52
C PRO A 110 13.02 -2.99 -4.83
N THR A 111 11.96 -2.64 -5.57
CA THR A 111 12.07 -1.92 -6.84
C THR A 111 11.95 -0.41 -6.67
N VAL A 112 11.65 0.10 -5.47
CA VAL A 112 11.50 1.53 -5.19
C VAL A 112 12.81 2.30 -5.39
N ASP A 113 12.76 3.54 -5.89
CA ASP A 113 13.95 4.38 -6.05
C ASP A 113 14.44 4.93 -4.70
N LEU A 114 13.51 5.14 -3.74
CA LEU A 114 13.82 5.65 -2.41
C LEU A 114 12.88 5.07 -1.35
N TYR A 115 13.44 4.59 -0.25
CA TYR A 115 12.70 4.21 0.95
C TYR A 115 13.06 5.14 2.10
N LEU A 116 12.04 5.74 2.71
CA LEU A 116 12.15 6.54 3.91
C LEU A 116 11.36 5.88 5.04
N SER A 117 11.88 5.95 6.25
CA SER A 117 11.21 5.48 7.46
C SER A 117 11.09 6.61 8.47
N ARG A 118 9.99 6.62 9.21
CA ARG A 118 9.77 7.60 10.29
C ARG A 118 10.79 7.49 11.41
N THR A 119 11.26 6.27 11.70
CA THR A 119 12.23 5.99 12.76
C THR A 119 13.28 5.01 12.27
N GLN A 120 14.45 5.01 12.92
CA GLN A 120 15.51 4.03 12.65
C GLN A 120 15.03 2.60 12.92
N THR A 121 14.29 2.39 14.00
CA THR A 121 13.77 1.08 14.40
C THR A 121 12.78 0.47 13.39
N ALA A 122 12.06 1.29 12.63
CA ALA A 122 11.26 0.81 11.51
C ALA A 122 12.09 0.64 10.22
N ALA A 123 13.17 1.41 10.06
CA ALA A 123 14.10 1.26 8.93
C ALA A 123 14.86 -0.06 8.98
N ASP A 124 15.19 -0.57 10.18
CA ASP A 124 15.90 -1.83 10.37
C ASP A 124 15.09 -3.07 9.88
N TYR A 125 13.80 -2.90 9.60
CA TYR A 125 12.88 -3.92 9.10
C TYR A 125 12.57 -3.78 7.60
N ALA A 126 13.20 -2.82 6.94
CA ALA A 126 13.03 -2.53 5.52
C ALA A 126 13.95 -3.38 4.63
#